data_AF-A0A5S3PAH0-F1
#
_entry.id   AF-A0A5S3PAH0-F1
#
_cell.length_a   1.000
_cell.length_b   1.000
_cell.length_c   1.000
_cell.angle_alpha   90.00
_cell.angle_beta   90.00
_cell.angle_gamma   90.00
#
_symmetry.space_group_name_H-M   'P 1'
#
loop_
_entity.id
_entity.type
_entity.pdbx_description
1 polymer ?
#
loop_
_entity_poly.entity_id
_entity_poly.type
_entity_poly.pdbx_seq_one_letter_code
_entity_poly.pdbx_strand_id
1 'polypeptide(L)'
;MGLLSQGEYVCALPGNAVGTPWVEEPTRNFAITGASSYRTGRGNGTYLLEGARVTFTRGPMKGMKLMRLGSGLLQEVGRDDKLGRLRCHRAGPLN
;
A
#
# COMPACT_ATOMS: atom_id res chain seq x y z
N MET A 1 -2.85 3.31 18.33
CA MET A 1 -3.16 2.81 16.97
C MET A 1 -3.24 3.99 16.03
N GLY A 2 -2.64 3.90 14.85
CA GLY A 2 -2.64 4.99 13.86
C GLY A 2 -3.61 4.73 12.71
N LEU A 3 -3.77 5.72 11.84
CA LEU A 3 -4.51 5.62 10.58
C LEU A 3 -3.62 6.07 9.41
N LEU A 4 -3.83 5.48 8.24
CA LEU A 4 -3.27 6.00 7.00
C LEU A 4 -4.08 7.20 6.52
N SER A 5 -3.42 8.11 5.83
CA SER A 5 -4.09 9.25 5.19
C SER A 5 -5.08 8.75 4.15
N GLN A 6 -6.33 9.19 4.26
CA GLN A 6 -7.38 8.88 3.29
C GLN A 6 -6.95 9.28 1.87
N GLY A 7 -7.26 8.46 0.87
CA GLY A 7 -6.88 8.73 -0.52
C GLY A 7 -6.51 7.48 -1.31
N GLU A 8 -6.17 7.70 -2.58
CA GLU A 8 -5.73 6.66 -3.49
C GLU A 8 -4.23 6.39 -3.34
N TYR A 9 -3.85 5.12 -3.33
CA TYR A 9 -2.48 4.64 -3.24
C TYR A 9 -2.15 3.82 -4.49
N VAL A 10 -1.22 4.34 -5.28
CA VAL A 10 -0.72 3.71 -6.50
C VAL A 10 0.56 2.96 -6.17
N CYS A 11 0.54 1.66 -6.44
CA CYS A 11 1.65 0.75 -6.18
C CYS A 11 2.43 0.49 -7.46
N ALA A 12 3.76 0.49 -7.35
CA ALA A 12 4.66 0.24 -8.45
C ALA A 12 5.86 -0.59 -8.00
N LEU A 13 6.39 -1.38 -8.92
CA LEU A 13 7.67 -2.05 -8.78
C LEU A 13 8.77 -1.19 -9.43
N PRO A 14 9.99 -1.20 -8.87
CA PRO A 14 11.14 -0.58 -9.51
C PRO A 14 11.40 -1.30 -10.84
N GLY A 15 11.40 -0.53 -11.92
CA GLY A 15 11.66 -1.03 -13.27
C GLY A 15 13.14 -1.36 -13.50
N ASN A 16 13.54 -1.40 -14.77
CA ASN A 16 14.93 -1.63 -15.15
C ASN A 16 15.65 -0.30 -15.44
N ALA A 17 16.98 -0.29 -15.30
CA ALA A 17 17.80 0.91 -15.49
C ALA A 17 17.83 1.44 -16.94
N VAL A 18 17.25 0.71 -17.89
CA VAL A 18 17.23 1.02 -19.33
C VAL A 18 15.86 1.56 -19.77
N GLY A 19 14.84 1.51 -18.91
CA GLY A 19 13.44 1.81 -19.24
C GLY A 19 12.71 2.60 -18.16
N THR A 20 11.39 2.39 -18.05
CA THR A 20 10.55 3.14 -17.11
C THR A 20 11.01 2.89 -15.67
N PRO A 21 11.35 3.93 -14.90
CA PRO A 21 11.93 3.77 -13.56
C PRO A 21 10.96 3.12 -12.56
N TRP A 22 9.65 3.23 -12.82
CA TRP A 22 8.58 2.65 -12.01
C TRP A 22 7.53 2.01 -12.92
N VAL A 23 7.23 0.73 -12.69
CA VAL A 23 6.18 0.00 -13.38
C VAL A 23 5.01 -0.13 -12.42
N GLU A 24 3.89 0.54 -12.73
CA GLU A 24 2.68 0.44 -11.94
C GLU A 24 2.16 -1.00 -11.90
N GLU A 25 1.67 -1.42 -10.74
CA GLU A 25 1.04 -2.71 -10.49
C GLU A 25 -0.44 -2.48 -10.11
N PRO A 26 -1.34 -2.29 -11.09
CA PRO A 26 -2.74 -1.90 -10.82
C PRO A 26 -3.48 -2.89 -9.91
N THR A 27 -3.08 -4.17 -9.95
CA THR A 27 -3.67 -5.22 -9.10
C THR A 27 -3.38 -5.04 -7.61
N ARG A 28 -2.38 -4.22 -7.28
CA ARG A 28 -1.94 -3.91 -5.91
C ARG A 28 -2.36 -2.51 -5.47
N ASN A 29 -2.94 -1.70 -6.37
CA ASN A 29 -3.49 -0.39 -6.02
C ASN A 29 -4.65 -0.53 -5.04
N PHE A 30 -4.75 0.42 -4.14
CA PHE A 30 -5.83 0.49 -3.16
C PHE A 30 -6.14 1.93 -2.78
N ALA A 31 -7.29 2.13 -2.17
CA ALA A 31 -7.71 3.42 -1.67
C ALA A 31 -8.11 3.28 -0.20
N ILE A 32 -7.62 4.17 0.65
CA ILE A 32 -8.05 4.24 2.05
C ILE A 32 -9.34 5.05 2.09
N THR A 33 -10.43 4.41 2.51
CA THR A 33 -11.79 4.98 2.47
C THR A 33 -12.32 5.43 3.82
N GLY A 34 -11.66 5.05 4.91
CA GLY A 34 -12.03 5.43 6.26
C GLY A 34 -10.93 5.07 7.25
N ALA A 35 -11.25 5.13 8.55
CA ALA A 35 -10.27 4.99 9.63
C ALA A 35 -9.35 3.76 9.46
N SER A 36 -9.91 2.56 9.32
CA SER A 36 -9.13 1.30 9.18
C SER A 36 -9.59 0.46 7.99
N SER A 37 -10.15 1.10 6.97
CA SER A 37 -10.77 0.43 5.83
C SER A 37 -10.08 0.82 4.52
N TYR A 38 -10.01 -0.15 3.61
CA TYR A 38 -9.50 0.08 2.26
C TYR A 38 -10.42 -0.55 1.20
N ARG A 39 -10.28 -0.06 -0.03
CA ARG A 39 -10.92 -0.57 -1.24
C ARG A 39 -9.85 -0.86 -2.29
N THR A 40 -10.10 -1.86 -3.12
CA THR A 40 -9.35 -2.20 -4.34
C THR A 40 -10.35 -2.42 -5.46
N GLY A 41 -9.88 -2.59 -6.70
CA GLY A 41 -10.73 -3.03 -7.81
C GLY A 41 -11.37 -4.42 -7.61
N ARG A 42 -10.89 -5.22 -6.66
CA ARG A 42 -11.38 -6.58 -6.37
C ARG A 42 -12.31 -6.67 -5.15
N GLY A 43 -12.51 -5.56 -4.43
CA GLY A 43 -13.32 -5.54 -3.20
C GLY A 43 -12.68 -4.70 -2.11
N ASN A 44 -13.22 -4.81 -0.90
CA ASN A 44 -12.84 -4.02 0.27
C ASN A 44 -12.27 -4.90 1.40
N GLY A 45 -11.68 -4.24 2.38
CA GLY A 45 -11.16 -4.89 3.56
C GLY A 45 -10.70 -3.91 4.63
N THR A 46 -9.99 -4.44 5.62
CA THR A 46 -9.47 -3.68 6.75
C THR A 46 -7.98 -3.83 6.89
N TYR A 47 -7.35 -2.82 7.48
CA TYR A 47 -5.93 -2.83 7.82
C TYR A 47 -5.72 -2.37 9.27
N LEU A 48 -4.54 -2.68 9.81
CA LEU A 48 -4.06 -2.18 11.09
C LEU A 48 -2.77 -1.39 10.83
N LEU A 49 -2.62 -0.25 11.51
CA LEU A 49 -1.39 0.52 11.53
C LEU A 49 -0.82 0.56 12.95
N GLU A 50 0.32 -0.11 13.12
CA GLU A 50 1.08 -0.22 14.37
C GLU A 50 2.44 0.44 14.18
N GLY A 51 2.62 1.63 14.78
CA GLY A 51 3.78 2.48 14.53
C GLY A 51 3.87 2.88 13.05
N ALA A 52 4.84 2.31 12.33
CA ALA A 52 5.00 2.47 10.89
C ALA A 52 4.54 1.26 10.08
N ARG A 53 4.14 0.15 10.73
CA ARG A 53 3.80 -1.10 10.04
C ARG A 53 2.30 -1.17 9.77
N VAL A 54 1.95 -1.31 8.50
CA VAL A 54 0.59 -1.53 8.01
C VAL A 54 0.41 -3.01 7.75
N THR A 55 -0.60 -3.63 8.35
CA THR A 55 -0.96 -5.04 8.13
C THR A 55 -2.38 -5.12 7.63
N PHE A 56 -2.58 -5.69 6.44
CA PHE A 56 -3.91 -5.93 5.88
C PHE A 56 -4.52 -7.18 6.49
N THR A 57 -5.62 -7.03 7.25
CA THR A 57 -6.21 -8.10 8.06
C THR A 57 -7.38 -8.80 7.40
N ARG A 58 -8.07 -8.13 6.47
CA ARG A 58 -9.22 -8.67 5.71
C ARG A 58 -9.21 -8.19 4.27
N GLY A 59 -10.02 -8.84 3.42
CA GLY A 59 -10.22 -8.46 2.01
C GLY A 59 -9.15 -9.00 1.06
N PRO A 60 -9.12 -8.50 -0.20
CA PRO A 60 -8.27 -9.01 -1.27
C PRO A 60 -6.75 -8.96 -0.98
N MET A 61 -6.31 -8.04 -0.12
CA MET A 61 -4.90 -7.87 0.26
C MET A 61 -4.55 -8.54 1.60
N LYS A 62 -5.42 -9.41 2.14
CA LYS A 62 -5.20 -10.05 3.45
C LYS A 62 -3.82 -10.71 3.54
N GLY A 63 -3.10 -10.41 4.62
CA GLY A 63 -1.76 -10.93 4.89
C GLY A 63 -0.63 -10.08 4.30
N MET A 64 -0.93 -9.14 3.41
CA MET A 64 0.06 -8.19 2.92
C MET A 64 0.48 -7.24 4.05
N LYS A 65 1.77 -6.92 4.07
CA LYS A 65 2.37 -6.01 5.03
C LYS A 65 3.09 -4.89 4.28
N LEU A 66 2.93 -3.66 4.74
CA LEU A 66 3.66 -2.50 4.25
C LEU A 66 4.31 -1.76 5.43
N MET A 67 5.39 -1.04 5.15
CA MET A 67 6.05 -0.13 6.07
C MET A 67 5.88 1.29 5.56
N ARG A 68 5.41 2.18 6.42
CA ARG A 68 5.27 3.61 6.17
C ARG A 68 6.61 4.29 6.34
N LEU A 69 7.19 4.72 5.22
CA LEU A 69 8.49 5.39 5.17
C LEU A 69 8.36 6.92 5.32
N GLY A 70 7.21 7.48 4.97
CA GLY A 70 6.94 8.92 5.05
C GLY A 70 5.47 9.25 4.81
N SER A 71 5.16 10.54 4.65
CA SER A 71 3.81 11.02 4.36
C SER A 71 3.34 10.49 2.99
N GLY A 72 2.53 9.45 3.01
CA GLY A 72 1.97 8.84 1.80
C GLY A 72 2.89 7.86 1.09
N LEU A 73 4.10 7.57 1.58
CA LEU A 73 4.99 6.55 0.99
C LEU A 73 5.01 5.28 1.84
N LEU A 74 4.70 4.16 1.18
CA LEU A 74 4.66 2.83 1.76
C LEU A 74 5.58 1.90 0.95
N GLN A 75 6.20 0.93 1.60
CA GLN A 75 7.00 -0.11 0.95
C GLN A 75 6.62 -1.47 1.49
N GLU A 76 6.52 -2.48 0.64
CA GLU A 76 6.19 -3.84 1.03
C GLU A 76 7.16 -4.39 2.05
N VAL A 77 6.64 -5.18 2.98
CA VAL A 77 7.43 -5.98 3.91
C VAL A 77 7.26 -7.42 3.48
N GLY A 78 8.36 -8.01 3.01
CA GLY A 78 8.43 -9.41 2.61
C GLY A 78 8.23 -10.37 3.78
N ARG A 79 8.22 -11.67 3.47
CA ARG A 79 8.01 -12.73 4.47
C ARG A 79 9.15 -12.80 5.50
N ASP A 80 10.36 -12.39 5.12
CA ASP A 80 11.54 -12.35 5.99
C ASP A 80 11.61 -11.07 6.85
N ASP A 81 10.50 -10.34 6.98
CA ASP A 81 10.40 -9.02 7.63
C ASP A 81 11.30 -7.92 7.01
N LYS A 82 11.90 -8.20 5.85
CA LYS A 82 12.72 -7.25 5.07
C LYS A 82 11.86 -6.43 4.11
N LEU A 83 12.35 -5.22 3.77
CA LEU A 83 11.69 -4.37 2.77
C LEU A 83 11.72 -5.05 1.38
N GLY A 84 10.53 -5.28 0.84
CA GLY A 84 10.30 -5.79 -0.50
C GLY A 84 10.47 -4.70 -1.56
N ARG A 85 10.30 -5.08 -2.83
CA ARG A 85 10.50 -4.16 -3.96
C ARG A 85 9.30 -3.26 -4.21
N LEU A 86 8.08 -3.70 -3.89
CA LEU A 86 6.87 -2.93 -4.16
C LEU A 86 6.83 -1.67 -3.29
N ARG A 87 6.62 -0.51 -3.93
CA ARG A 87 6.35 0.75 -3.25
C ARG A 87 4.98 1.28 -3.63
N CYS A 88 4.26 1.83 -2.68
CA CYS A 88 2.97 2.47 -2.90
C CYS A 88 3.03 3.91 -2.43
N HIS A 89 2.62 4.84 -3.29
CA HIS A 89 2.59 6.26 -2.98
C HIS A 89 1.15 6.76 -3.03
N ARG A 90 0.81 7.72 -2.15
CA ARG A 90 -0.50 8.36 -2.14
C ARG A 90 -0.60 9.31 -3.34
N ALA A 91 -1.45 8.98 -4.29
CA ALA A 91 -1.65 9.75 -5.52
C ALA A 91 -2.58 10.97 -5.31
N GLY A 92 -3.52 10.90 -4.37
CA GLY A 92 -4.47 12.00 -4.16
C GLY A 92 -5.60 11.67 -3.19
N PRO A 93 -6.57 12.60 -3.01
CA PRO A 93 -7.83 12.30 -2.32
C PRO A 93 -8.64 11.23 -3.08
N LEU A 94 -9.67 10.69 -2.43
CA LEU A 94 -10.65 9.85 -3.12
C LEU A 94 -11.45 10.74 -4.08
N ASN A 95 -11.57 10.33 -5.34
CA ASN A 95 -12.58 10.87 -6.25
C ASN A 95 -13.94 10.24 -5.99
#